data_AF-A0A963EV82-F1
#
_entry.id   AF-A0A963EV82-F1
#
_cell.length_a   1.000
_cell.length_b   1.000
_cell.length_c   1.000
_cell.angle_alpha   90.00
_cell.angle_beta   90.00
_cell.angle_gamma   90.00
#
_symmetry.space_group_name_H-M   'P 1'
#
loop_
_entity.id
_entity.type
_entity.pdbx_description
1 polymer ?
#
loop_
_entity_poly.entity_id
_entity_poly.type
_entity_poly.pdbx_seq_one_letter_code
_entity_poly.pdbx_strand_id
1 'polypeptide(L)'
;MRKFISARYLRAVTIGFASLLSSVAAMSTYAESRVFKCTDVNGQVSFNQTGCVQGRRESLKIESQNIGWIDLETAVEKFKVKKERSAKETPKRKKSVLTSVERKHKKSCWQARKKVERITDELRHGYKLSRGERLRKQRAEQEEYLTLFCQDPPD
;
A
#
# COMPACT_ATOMS: atom_id res chain seq x y z
N MET A 1 4.30 9.42 -77.59
CA MET A 1 4.97 10.73 -77.82
C MET A 1 6.20 10.82 -76.91
N ARG A 2 7.32 11.30 -77.46
CA ARG A 2 8.60 11.63 -76.78
C ARG A 2 8.34 12.68 -75.67
N LYS A 3 9.02 12.76 -74.53
CA LYS A 3 10.44 13.15 -74.27
C LYS A 3 10.70 12.93 -72.76
N PHE A 4 11.77 12.23 -72.36
CA PHE A 4 13.03 12.77 -71.79
C PHE A 4 12.85 13.80 -70.65
N ILE A 5 13.49 13.54 -69.49
CA ILE A 5 14.39 14.46 -68.77
C ILE A 5 15.11 13.71 -67.62
N SER A 6 16.41 13.49 -67.85
CA SER A 6 17.59 13.55 -66.95
C SER A 6 17.53 12.87 -65.56
N ALA A 7 18.26 11.80 -65.24
CA ALA A 7 19.72 11.57 -65.31
C ALA A 7 20.62 12.58 -64.56
N ARG A 8 20.10 13.34 -63.58
CA ARG A 8 20.92 14.25 -62.74
C ARG A 8 20.72 14.14 -61.22
N TYR A 9 19.87 13.24 -60.73
CA TYR A 9 19.63 13.07 -59.29
C TYR A 9 20.39 11.90 -58.64
N LEU A 10 21.35 11.29 -59.35
CA LEU A 10 22.05 10.09 -58.89
C LEU A 10 23.44 10.31 -58.26
N ARG A 11 23.85 11.55 -57.98
CA ARG A 11 25.19 11.85 -57.41
C ARG A 11 25.21 12.86 -56.27
N ALA A 12 24.09 13.07 -55.57
CA ALA A 12 24.01 13.96 -54.41
C ALA A 12 23.36 13.30 -53.18
N VAL A 13 23.32 11.95 -53.14
CA VAL A 13 22.65 11.20 -52.06
C VAL A 13 23.65 10.47 -51.15
N THR A 14 24.94 10.44 -51.47
CA THR A 14 25.91 9.57 -50.77
C THR A 14 26.96 10.31 -49.94
N ILE A 15 26.97 11.64 -49.89
CA ILE A 15 27.94 12.44 -49.11
C ILE A 15 27.21 13.52 -48.28
N GLY A 16 25.98 13.21 -47.88
CA GLY A 16 25.16 13.98 -46.95
C GLY A 16 24.95 13.18 -45.69
N PHE A 17 25.99 13.07 -44.86
CA PHE A 17 25.88 12.89 -43.41
C PHE A 17 25.03 11.66 -42.98
N ALA A 18 25.48 10.42 -43.00
CA ALA A 18 26.67 9.87 -42.30
C ALA A 18 26.97 10.47 -40.90
N SER A 19 26.13 11.35 -40.36
CA SER A 19 26.27 11.94 -39.02
C SER A 19 24.91 12.18 -38.36
N LEU A 20 24.01 11.20 -38.50
CA LEU A 20 22.79 11.05 -37.68
C LEU A 20 22.82 9.70 -36.92
N LEU A 21 24.02 9.17 -36.69
CA LEU A 21 24.32 7.94 -35.96
C LEU A 21 25.34 8.18 -34.85
N SER A 22 25.31 9.38 -34.25
CA SER A 22 26.16 9.71 -33.11
C SER A 22 25.31 9.90 -31.86
N SER A 23 25.39 8.89 -30.99
CA SER A 23 25.36 9.05 -29.54
C SER A 23 24.03 9.42 -28.88
N VAL A 24 23.05 8.50 -28.91
CA VAL A 24 22.18 8.35 -27.71
C VAL A 24 22.91 7.40 -26.75
N ALA A 25 24.02 7.87 -26.21
CA ALA A 25 24.66 7.23 -25.07
C ALA A 25 23.71 7.41 -23.88
N ALA A 26 23.39 6.29 -23.25
CA ALA A 26 22.55 6.17 -22.08
C ALA A 26 22.90 7.21 -21.00
N MET A 27 22.06 8.23 -20.84
CA MET A 27 21.85 8.85 -19.53
C MET A 27 20.57 8.25 -18.95
N SER A 28 20.62 6.96 -18.61
CA SER A 28 19.81 6.49 -17.49
C SER A 28 20.43 7.13 -16.26
N THR A 29 20.03 8.35 -15.95
CA THR A 29 20.22 8.90 -14.62
C THR A 29 19.64 7.86 -13.68
N TYR A 30 20.51 7.17 -12.95
CA TYR A 30 20.10 6.49 -11.74
C TYR A 30 19.53 7.59 -10.84
N ALA A 31 18.23 7.84 -10.99
CA ALA A 31 17.46 8.57 -10.02
C ALA A 31 17.48 7.65 -8.80
N GLU A 32 18.51 7.83 -7.97
CA GLU A 32 18.52 7.33 -6.62
C GLU A 32 17.20 7.84 -6.03
N SER A 33 16.24 6.93 -5.85
CA SER A 33 14.85 7.29 -5.55
C SER A 33 14.79 7.76 -4.10
N ARG A 34 15.37 8.93 -3.84
CA ARG A 34 15.36 9.60 -2.56
C ARG A 34 13.98 10.20 -2.40
N VAL A 35 13.16 9.57 -1.59
CA VAL A 35 11.86 10.08 -1.20
C VAL A 35 12.04 10.85 0.11
N PHE A 36 11.73 12.13 0.08
CA PHE A 36 11.80 13.01 1.24
C PHE A 36 10.45 13.02 1.96
N LYS A 37 10.47 12.90 3.28
CA LYS A 37 9.30 13.12 4.14
C LYS A 37 9.26 14.59 4.52
N CYS A 38 8.26 15.31 4.04
CA CYS A 38 8.04 16.72 4.38
C CYS A 38 6.87 16.82 5.37
N THR A 39 7.12 17.45 6.52
CA THR A 39 6.10 17.80 7.50
C THR A 39 5.80 19.29 7.38
N ASP A 40 4.57 19.63 7.02
CA ASP A 40 4.13 21.02 6.95
C ASP A 40 3.89 21.60 8.35
N VAL A 41 3.74 22.92 8.46
CA VAL A 41 3.47 23.63 9.73
C VAL A 41 2.17 23.17 10.40
N ASN A 42 1.23 22.64 9.62
CA ASN A 42 -0.03 22.08 10.11
C ASN A 42 0.09 20.60 10.52
N GLY A 43 1.30 20.03 10.52
CA GLY A 43 1.54 18.62 10.83
C GLY A 43 1.17 17.64 9.72
N GLN A 44 0.75 18.13 8.55
CA GLN A 44 0.46 17.28 7.39
C GLN A 44 1.75 16.70 6.81
N VAL A 45 1.76 15.38 6.61
CA VAL A 45 2.91 14.66 6.07
C VAL A 45 2.71 14.43 4.57
N SER A 46 3.67 14.86 3.76
CA SER A 46 3.73 14.58 2.32
C SER A 46 5.06 13.92 1.96
N PHE A 47 5.05 13.07 0.93
CA PHE A 47 6.24 12.38 0.43
C PHE A 47 6.54 12.88 -0.97
N ASN A 48 7.69 13.54 -1.15
CA ASN A 48 8.08 14.15 -2.41
C ASN A 48 9.43 13.58 -2.88
N GLN A 49 9.59 13.41 -4.19
CA GLN A 49 10.88 13.02 -4.79
C GLN A 49 11.85 14.20 -4.88
N THR A 50 11.32 15.43 -4.91
CA THR A 50 12.09 16.66 -4.77
C THR A 50 12.18 17.04 -3.29
N GLY A 51 13.33 17.55 -2.85
CA GLY A 51 13.52 17.98 -1.46
C GLY A 51 12.48 19.00 -1.00
N CYS A 52 12.19 19.05 0.30
CA CYS A 52 11.20 19.96 0.86
C CYS A 52 11.60 21.42 0.63
N VAL A 53 10.67 22.23 0.10
CA VAL A 53 10.85 23.68 -0.16
C VAL A 53 11.02 24.44 1.16
N GLN A 54 10.29 24.03 2.21
CA GLN A 54 10.44 24.49 3.60
C GLN A 54 10.13 23.33 4.54
N GLY A 55 10.91 23.18 5.63
CA GLY A 55 10.75 22.11 6.62
C GLY A 55 12.01 21.27 6.87
N ARG A 56 12.04 20.57 8.01
CA ARG A 56 13.15 19.74 8.47
C ARG A 56 13.32 18.56 7.50
N ARG A 57 14.47 18.48 6.84
CA ARG A 57 14.80 17.43 5.85
C ARG A 57 15.20 16.16 6.57
N GLU A 58 14.34 15.15 6.56
CA GLU A 58 14.71 13.79 6.92
C GLU A 58 14.79 12.96 5.64
N SER A 59 16.01 12.56 5.26
CA SER A 59 16.23 11.68 4.12
C SER A 59 15.99 10.23 4.53
N LEU A 60 14.97 9.60 3.95
CA LEU A 60 14.75 8.16 4.10
C LEU A 60 15.53 7.43 3.02
N LYS A 61 16.56 6.68 3.42
CA LYS A 61 17.24 5.75 2.53
C LYS A 61 16.40 4.48 2.45
N ILE A 62 15.65 4.34 1.36
CA ILE A 62 14.92 3.10 1.06
C ILE A 62 15.94 2.11 0.53
N GLU A 63 16.41 1.22 1.40
CA GLU A 63 17.23 0.09 0.98
C GLU A 63 16.30 -0.90 0.28
N SER A 64 16.25 -0.83 -1.05
CA SER A 64 15.52 -1.80 -1.86
C SER A 64 16.21 -3.15 -1.68
N GLN A 65 15.76 -3.93 -0.70
CA GLN A 65 16.11 -5.34 -0.64
C GLN A 65 15.63 -5.94 -1.95
N ASN A 66 16.57 -6.35 -2.79
CA ASN A 66 16.29 -7.05 -4.02
C ASN A 66 15.72 -8.40 -3.58
N ILE A 67 14.39 -8.48 -3.48
CA ILE A 67 13.68 -9.72 -3.20
C ILE A 67 13.78 -10.52 -4.50
N GLY A 68 14.96 -11.13 -4.72
CA GLY A 68 15.14 -12.12 -5.77
C GLY A 68 14.14 -13.25 -5.56
N TRP A 69 13.92 -14.06 -6.60
CA TRP A 69 13.08 -15.24 -6.53
C TRP A 69 13.46 -16.07 -5.30
N ILE A 70 12.56 -16.12 -4.33
CA ILE A 70 12.76 -16.88 -3.11
C ILE A 70 12.55 -18.35 -3.49
N ASP A 71 13.60 -19.14 -3.42
CA ASP A 71 13.49 -20.59 -3.53
C ASP A 71 12.63 -21.12 -2.37
N LEU A 72 11.49 -21.72 -2.72
CA LEU A 72 10.48 -22.18 -1.78
C LEU A 72 11.06 -23.16 -0.76
N GLU A 73 12.04 -23.99 -1.15
CA GLU A 73 12.68 -24.94 -0.23
C GLU A 73 13.45 -24.20 0.87
N THR A 74 14.27 -23.22 0.49
CA THR A 74 15.05 -22.43 1.46
C THR A 74 14.16 -21.57 2.36
N ALA A 75 13.02 -21.09 1.85
CA ALA A 75 12.04 -20.39 2.67
C ALA A 75 11.43 -21.32 3.72
N VAL A 76 10.97 -22.49 3.30
CA VAL A 76 10.35 -23.49 4.18
C VAL A 76 11.32 -23.97 5.25
N GLU A 77 12.58 -24.22 4.91
CA GLU A 77 13.61 -24.60 5.89
C GLU A 77 13.88 -23.49 6.91
N LYS A 78 13.98 -22.23 6.46
CA LYS A 78 14.11 -21.08 7.37
C LYS A 78 12.91 -20.95 8.32
N PHE A 79 11.69 -21.22 7.83
CA PHE A 79 10.50 -21.24 8.68
C PHE A 79 10.51 -22.40 9.68
N LYS A 80 10.97 -23.60 9.30
CA LYS A 80 11.11 -24.75 10.20
C LYS A 80 12.14 -24.50 11.30
N VAL A 81 13.33 -24.01 10.94
CA VAL A 81 14.39 -23.66 11.91
C VAL A 81 13.95 -22.52 12.84
N LYS A 82 13.20 -21.54 12.32
CA LYS A 82 12.64 -20.45 13.14
C LYS A 82 11.59 -20.97 14.11
N LYS A 83 10.74 -21.93 13.70
CA LYS A 83 9.74 -22.57 14.56
C LYS A 83 10.42 -23.30 15.74
N GLU A 84 11.50 -24.03 15.47
CA GLU A 84 12.28 -24.73 16.50
C GLU A 84 13.00 -23.78 17.46
N ARG A 85 13.57 -22.67 16.96
CA ARG A 85 14.21 -21.65 17.80
C ARG A 85 13.22 -20.76 18.56
N SER A 86 11.99 -20.63 18.08
CA SER A 86 10.92 -19.84 18.73
C SER A 86 10.23 -20.56 19.89
N ALA A 87 10.58 -21.82 20.17
CA ALA A 87 10.15 -22.51 21.39
C ALA A 87 10.80 -21.95 22.66
N LYS A 88 11.74 -21.00 22.53
CA LYS A 88 12.35 -20.29 23.65
C LYS A 88 11.38 -19.23 24.21
N GLU A 89 10.91 -19.51 25.42
CA GLU A 89 10.11 -18.68 26.33
C GLU A 89 9.33 -17.54 25.68
N THR A 90 8.05 -17.81 25.41
CA THR A 90 7.08 -16.75 25.16
C THR A 90 7.12 -15.78 26.34
N PRO A 91 7.54 -14.50 26.17
CA PRO A 91 7.48 -13.54 27.26
C PRO A 91 6.04 -13.54 27.75
N LYS A 92 5.83 -13.82 29.05
CA LYS A 92 4.51 -13.79 29.68
C LYS A 92 3.94 -12.41 29.41
N ARG A 93 3.11 -12.32 28.37
CA ARG A 93 2.45 -11.08 27.95
C ARG A 93 1.74 -10.59 29.19
N LYS A 94 2.20 -9.47 29.75
CA LYS A 94 1.58 -8.85 30.94
C LYS A 94 0.10 -8.71 30.59
N LYS A 95 -0.74 -9.59 31.15
CA LYS A 95 -2.18 -9.50 30.97
C LYS A 95 -2.53 -8.19 31.65
N SER A 96 -2.82 -7.15 30.88
CA SER A 96 -3.45 -5.96 31.41
C SER A 96 -4.65 -6.45 32.20
N VAL A 97 -4.62 -6.26 33.52
CA VAL A 97 -5.67 -6.74 34.42
C VAL A 97 -6.85 -5.79 34.22
N LEU A 98 -7.54 -5.97 33.11
CA LEU A 98 -8.81 -5.31 32.88
C LEU A 98 -9.78 -5.82 33.95
N THR A 99 -10.46 -4.87 34.58
CA THR A 99 -11.52 -5.19 35.53
C THR A 99 -12.56 -6.09 34.88
N SER A 100 -13.31 -6.83 35.70
CA SER A 100 -14.40 -7.68 35.18
C SER A 100 -15.40 -6.85 34.35
N VAL A 101 -15.64 -5.60 34.75
CA VAL A 101 -16.51 -4.64 34.08
C VAL A 101 -15.95 -4.24 32.70
N GLU A 102 -14.69 -3.82 32.62
CA GLU A 102 -14.05 -3.47 31.34
C GLU A 102 -14.01 -4.64 30.36
N ARG A 103 -13.77 -5.87 30.86
CA ARG A 103 -13.78 -7.07 30.02
C ARG A 103 -15.17 -7.35 29.46
N LYS A 104 -16.22 -7.22 30.28
CA LYS A 104 -17.60 -7.36 29.83
C LYS A 104 -17.94 -6.28 28.80
N HIS A 105 -17.56 -5.04 29.06
CA HIS A 105 -17.78 -3.92 28.15
C HIS A 105 -17.10 -4.13 26.80
N LYS A 106 -15.80 -4.45 26.79
CA LYS A 106 -15.06 -4.79 25.55
C LYS A 106 -15.68 -5.96 24.81
N LYS A 107 -16.15 -6.99 25.53
CA LYS A 107 -16.85 -8.13 24.92
C LYS A 107 -18.16 -7.67 24.25
N SER A 108 -18.96 -6.83 24.89
CA SER A 108 -20.19 -6.29 24.32
C SER A 108 -19.92 -5.47 23.05
N CYS A 109 -18.91 -4.60 23.08
CA CYS A 109 -18.47 -3.85 21.91
C CYS A 109 -18.02 -4.76 20.76
N TRP A 110 -17.22 -5.77 21.07
CA TRP A 110 -16.80 -6.76 20.07
C TRP A 110 -17.98 -7.52 19.45
N GLN A 111 -18.96 -7.92 20.28
CA GLN A 111 -20.17 -8.59 19.81
C GLN A 111 -21.02 -7.70 18.91
N ALA A 112 -21.19 -6.43 19.26
CA ALA A 112 -21.91 -5.45 18.44
C ALA A 112 -21.23 -5.26 17.07
N ARG A 113 -19.90 -5.09 17.04
CA ARG A 113 -19.11 -5.03 15.78
C ARG A 113 -19.33 -6.27 14.92
N LYS A 114 -19.27 -7.47 15.52
CA LYS A 114 -19.51 -8.74 14.79
C LYS A 114 -20.92 -8.88 14.25
N LYS A 115 -21.91 -8.30 14.93
CA LYS A 115 -23.30 -8.29 14.47
C LYS A 115 -23.49 -7.38 13.25
N VAL A 116 -22.88 -6.19 13.26
CA VAL A 116 -22.86 -5.28 12.09
C VAL A 116 -22.21 -5.95 10.89
N GLU A 117 -21.07 -6.62 11.08
CA GLU A 117 -20.37 -7.37 10.02
C GLU A 117 -21.28 -8.44 9.40
N ARG A 118 -21.89 -9.28 10.24
CA ARG A 118 -22.82 -10.33 9.77
C ARG A 118 -24.00 -9.76 8.99
N ILE A 119 -24.62 -8.68 9.49
CA ILE A 119 -25.73 -8.02 8.79
C ILE A 119 -25.26 -7.46 7.45
N THR A 120 -24.06 -6.85 7.41
CA THR A 120 -23.48 -6.29 6.18
C THR A 120 -23.22 -7.38 5.15
N ASP A 121 -22.69 -8.52 5.57
CA ASP A 121 -22.49 -9.65 4.68
C ASP A 121 -23.83 -10.20 4.18
N GLU A 122 -24.83 -10.34 5.04
CA GLU A 122 -26.17 -10.77 4.63
C GLU A 122 -26.81 -9.77 3.62
N LEU A 123 -26.58 -8.48 3.82
CA LEU A 123 -27.01 -7.44 2.88
C LEU A 123 -26.28 -7.55 1.53
N ARG A 124 -25.04 -8.03 1.48
CA ARG A 124 -24.28 -8.23 0.23
C ARG A 124 -24.70 -9.48 -0.53
N HIS A 125 -24.98 -10.59 0.15
CA HIS A 125 -25.28 -11.88 -0.49
C HIS A 125 -26.70 -11.96 -1.10
N GLY A 126 -27.51 -10.92 -0.91
CA GLY A 126 -28.88 -10.86 -1.39
C GLY A 126 -29.88 -11.42 -0.38
N TYR A 127 -30.99 -10.70 -0.21
CA TYR A 127 -32.02 -10.99 0.79
C TYR A 127 -33.40 -10.69 0.23
N LYS A 128 -34.44 -11.29 0.83
CA LYS A 128 -35.84 -10.96 0.51
C LYS A 128 -36.16 -9.53 0.93
N LEU A 129 -36.89 -8.76 0.10
CA LEU A 129 -37.21 -7.34 0.33
C LEU A 129 -37.70 -7.02 1.76
N SER A 130 -38.66 -7.79 2.28
CA SER A 130 -39.22 -7.61 3.64
C SER A 130 -38.19 -7.81 4.76
N ARG A 131 -37.14 -8.60 4.52
CA ARG A 131 -36.02 -8.83 5.45
C ARG A 131 -35.01 -7.69 5.41
N GLY A 132 -34.87 -7.02 4.26
CA GLY A 132 -33.88 -5.97 4.04
C GLY A 132 -34.05 -4.75 4.93
N GLU A 133 -35.28 -4.24 5.05
CA GLU A 133 -35.56 -3.08 5.89
C GLU A 133 -35.27 -3.37 7.37
N ARG A 134 -35.66 -4.56 7.84
CA ARG A 134 -35.33 -5.04 9.18
C ARG A 134 -33.82 -5.13 9.41
N LEU A 135 -33.07 -5.68 8.45
CA LEU A 135 -31.60 -5.79 8.55
C LEU A 135 -30.94 -4.40 8.61
N ARG A 136 -31.37 -3.46 7.77
CA ARG A 136 -30.84 -2.09 7.79
C ARG A 136 -31.14 -1.38 9.11
N LYS A 137 -32.36 -1.52 9.63
CA LYS A 137 -32.73 -0.98 10.95
C LYS A 137 -31.86 -1.59 12.06
N GLN A 138 -31.68 -2.91 12.06
CA GLN A 138 -30.81 -3.58 13.02
C GLN A 138 -29.35 -3.13 12.89
N ARG A 139 -28.85 -2.88 11.67
CA ARG A 139 -27.50 -2.35 11.47
C ARG A 139 -27.36 -0.98 12.11
N ALA A 140 -28.29 -0.07 11.84
CA ALA A 140 -28.29 1.29 12.38
C ALA A 140 -28.31 1.28 13.92
N GLU A 141 -29.16 0.47 14.54
CA GLU A 141 -29.22 0.33 16.01
C GLU A 141 -27.88 -0.14 16.62
N GLN A 142 -27.18 -1.06 15.95
CA GLN A 142 -25.87 -1.52 16.44
C GLN A 142 -24.75 -0.50 16.18
N GLU A 143 -24.79 0.19 15.04
CA GLU A 143 -23.84 1.28 14.73
C GLU A 143 -23.98 2.45 15.71
N GLU A 144 -25.22 2.80 16.06
CA GLU A 144 -25.51 3.79 17.10
C GLU A 144 -24.98 3.32 18.47
N TYR A 145 -25.25 2.07 18.86
CA TYR A 145 -24.68 1.51 20.10
C TYR A 145 -23.14 1.61 20.12
N LEU A 146 -22.48 1.28 19.02
CA LEU A 146 -21.02 1.37 18.93
C LEU A 146 -20.53 2.81 19.05
N THR A 147 -21.24 3.75 18.45
CA THR A 147 -20.90 5.18 18.49
C THR A 147 -21.05 5.76 19.89
N LEU A 148 -22.10 5.36 20.62
CA LEU A 148 -22.39 5.88 21.95
C LEU A 148 -21.54 5.22 23.05
N PHE A 149 -21.25 3.92 22.92
CA PHE A 149 -20.69 3.15 24.03
C PHE A 149 -19.28 2.59 23.75
N CYS A 150 -18.83 2.52 22.50
CA CYS A 150 -17.62 1.77 22.13
C CYS A 150 -16.56 2.63 21.43
N GLN A 151 -16.51 3.93 21.74
CA GLN A 151 -15.43 4.80 21.30
C GLN A 151 -14.11 4.32 21.91
N ASP A 152 -13.20 3.83 21.08
CA ASP A 152 -11.82 3.60 21.50
C ASP A 152 -11.16 4.99 21.65
N PRO A 153 -10.44 5.27 22.74
CA PRO A 153 -9.67 6.51 22.86
C PRO A 153 -8.67 6.59 21.69
N PRO A 154 -8.43 7.78 21.11
CA PRO A 154 -7.40 7.93 20.08
C PRO A 154 -6.05 7.48 20.66
N ASP A 155 -5.39 6.56 19.95
CA ASP A 155 -4.02 6.11 20.24
C ASP A 155 -3.02 7.26 20.12
#